data_AF-A0A2D6UUE6-F1
#
_entry.id   AF-A0A2D6UUE6-F1
#
_cell.length_a   1.000
_cell.length_b   1.000
_cell.length_c   1.000
_cell.angle_alpha   90.00
_cell.angle_beta   90.00
_cell.angle_gamma   90.00
#
_symmetry.space_group_name_H-M   'P 1'
#
loop_
_entity.id
_entity.type
_entity.pdbx_description
1 polymer ?
#
loop_
_entity_poly.entity_id
_entity_poly.type
_entity_poly.pdbx_seq_one_letter_code
_entity_poly.pdbx_strand_id
1 'polypeptide(L)'
;MPCRGMGEEELALSGEQVDLAQFVNDEGGIWSLRQVEKVRGWNSIEYGAGLSGKNTPSTALSMNRAWIPPGGVAKAHIHVDFDVMVFLLRGSVRHEFGPGCRESVVHSTGDMLYIEPGLPHEVFNCSNND
;
A
#
# COMPACT_ATOMS: atom_id res chain seq x y z
N MET A 1 14.59 8.94 -40.27
CA MET A 1 14.93 8.43 -38.93
C MET A 1 13.64 8.35 -38.12
N PRO A 2 12.99 7.18 -37.98
CA PRO A 2 11.84 7.07 -37.10
C PRO A 2 12.33 6.85 -35.66
N CYS A 3 11.87 7.69 -34.73
CA CYS A 3 12.20 7.56 -33.32
C CYS A 3 11.57 6.29 -32.74
N ARG A 4 12.40 5.56 -32.00
CA ARG A 4 12.14 4.32 -31.27
C ARG A 4 10.83 4.39 -30.49
N GLY A 5 9.99 3.36 -30.66
CA GLY A 5 8.86 3.10 -29.78
C GLY A 5 9.32 2.97 -28.33
N MET A 6 8.61 3.64 -27.43
CA MET A 6 8.72 3.44 -26.00
C MET A 6 8.13 2.05 -25.71
N GLY A 7 8.98 1.09 -25.40
CA GLY A 7 8.53 -0.20 -24.88
C GLY A 7 7.89 0.06 -23.51
N GLU A 8 6.60 -0.23 -23.40
CA GLU A 8 5.97 -0.49 -22.11
C GLU A 8 6.64 -1.75 -21.57
N GLU A 9 7.66 -1.60 -20.72
CA GLU A 9 8.10 -2.69 -19.86
C GLU A 9 7.00 -2.92 -18.82
N GLU A 10 6.02 -3.73 -19.22
CA GLU A 10 5.12 -4.42 -18.33
C GLU A 10 5.99 -5.21 -17.32
N LEU A 11 6.15 -4.65 -16.12
CA LEU A 11 6.83 -5.31 -15.02
C LEU A 11 6.11 -6.63 -14.76
N ALA A 12 6.72 -7.73 -15.17
CA ALA A 12 6.23 -9.07 -14.92
C ALA A 12 5.96 -9.23 -13.40
N LEU A 13 4.72 -9.53 -13.04
CA LEU A 13 4.32 -9.92 -11.69
C LEU A 13 4.89 -11.32 -11.39
N SER A 14 6.21 -11.43 -11.25
CA SER A 14 6.85 -12.63 -10.71
C SER A 14 6.75 -12.62 -9.18
N GLY A 15 5.53 -12.64 -8.67
CA GLY A 15 5.27 -12.89 -7.27
C GLY A 15 4.74 -14.30 -7.13
N GLU A 16 5.56 -15.22 -6.62
CA GLU A 16 5.02 -16.46 -6.07
C GLU A 16 3.86 -16.09 -5.12
N GLN A 17 2.70 -16.70 -5.30
CA GLN A 17 1.53 -16.37 -4.50
C GLN A 17 1.78 -16.89 -3.08
N VAL A 18 2.33 -16.01 -2.23
CA VAL A 18 2.63 -16.32 -0.83
C VAL A 18 1.31 -16.65 -0.13
N ASP A 19 1.20 -17.85 0.43
CA ASP A 19 0.10 -18.20 1.32
C ASP A 19 0.18 -17.32 2.57
N LEU A 20 -0.78 -16.40 2.72
CA LEU A 20 -0.80 -15.43 3.82
C LEU A 20 -1.29 -16.04 5.13
N ALA A 21 -1.91 -17.23 5.10
CA ALA A 21 -2.40 -17.90 6.29
C ALA A 21 -1.26 -18.39 7.19
N GLN A 22 -0.08 -18.70 6.62
CA GLN A 22 1.09 -19.17 7.39
C GLN A 22 1.62 -18.15 8.40
N PHE A 23 1.29 -16.86 8.27
CA PHE A 23 1.74 -15.79 9.16
C PHE A 23 0.75 -15.47 10.29
N VAL A 24 -0.45 -16.06 10.28
CA VAL A 24 -1.54 -15.73 11.20
C VAL A 24 -1.87 -16.93 12.08
N ASN A 25 -2.04 -16.68 13.37
CA ASN A 25 -2.50 -17.70 14.32
C ASN A 25 -3.95 -17.42 14.73
N ASP A 26 -4.79 -18.46 14.72
CA ASP A 26 -6.10 -18.45 15.37
C ASP A 26 -5.95 -18.94 16.83
N GLU A 27 -6.14 -18.02 17.77
CA GLU A 27 -6.04 -18.24 19.21
C GLU A 27 -7.43 -18.49 19.84
N GLY A 28 -8.37 -19.03 19.06
CA GLY A 28 -9.74 -19.29 19.49
C GLY A 28 -10.69 -18.12 19.22
N GLY A 29 -10.58 -17.51 18.04
CA GLY A 29 -11.35 -16.34 17.61
C GLY A 29 -10.60 -15.01 17.74
N ILE A 30 -9.42 -15.00 18.36
CA ILE A 30 -8.45 -13.91 18.28
C ILE A 30 -7.44 -14.29 17.21
N TRP A 31 -7.30 -13.46 16.19
CA TRP A 31 -6.40 -13.72 15.07
C TRP A 31 -5.19 -12.80 15.19
N SER A 32 -4.00 -13.36 15.43
CA SER A 32 -2.78 -12.57 15.58
C SER A 32 -1.83 -12.71 14.39
N LEU A 33 -1.37 -11.57 13.91
CA LEU A 33 -0.20 -11.44 13.06
C LEU A 33 0.91 -10.79 13.90
N ARG A 34 2.00 -11.53 14.11
CA ARG A 34 3.16 -11.07 14.90
C ARG A 34 4.34 -10.82 13.98
N GLN A 35 5.27 -9.97 14.41
CA GLN A 35 6.51 -9.66 13.66
C GLN A 35 6.21 -9.34 12.19
N VAL A 36 5.51 -8.23 11.94
CA VAL A 36 5.07 -7.88 10.59
C VAL A 36 6.28 -7.53 9.71
N GLU A 37 6.76 -8.53 8.97
CA GLU A 37 7.86 -8.44 8.01
C GLU A 37 7.37 -8.07 6.61
N LYS A 38 8.29 -7.62 5.74
CA LYS A 38 8.03 -7.38 4.31
C LYS A 38 8.02 -8.72 3.57
N VAL A 39 6.84 -9.17 3.14
CA VAL A 39 6.66 -10.51 2.53
C VAL A 39 5.97 -10.46 1.16
N ARG A 40 5.47 -9.29 0.75
CA ARG A 40 4.81 -9.10 -0.55
C ARG A 40 5.04 -7.70 -1.09
N GLY A 41 4.90 -7.53 -2.40
CA GLY A 41 5.00 -6.24 -3.08
C GLY A 41 3.78 -5.96 -3.95
N TRP A 42 3.35 -4.71 -4.01
CA TRP A 42 2.33 -4.26 -4.94
C TRP A 42 2.53 -2.77 -5.25
N ASN A 43 2.28 -2.37 -6.49
CA ASN A 43 2.32 -0.97 -6.93
C ASN A 43 3.63 -0.25 -6.53
N SER A 44 4.76 -0.92 -6.75
CA SER A 44 6.11 -0.42 -6.44
C SER A 44 6.42 -0.20 -4.95
N ILE A 45 5.61 -0.74 -4.03
CA ILE A 45 5.85 -0.69 -2.58
C ILE A 45 5.71 -2.05 -1.91
N GLU A 46 6.26 -2.18 -0.72
CA GLU A 46 6.34 -3.43 0.03
C GLU A 46 5.28 -3.48 1.13
N TYR A 47 4.84 -4.68 1.47
CA TYR A 47 3.84 -4.91 2.49
C TYR A 47 4.12 -6.18 3.30
N GLY A 48 3.48 -6.24 4.46
CA GLY A 48 3.43 -7.44 5.27
C GLY A 48 2.24 -8.31 4.90
N ALA A 49 2.10 -9.44 5.58
CA ALA A 49 0.99 -10.34 5.32
C ALA A 49 -0.36 -9.63 5.50
N GLY A 50 -0.47 -8.78 6.53
CA GLY A 50 -1.69 -8.08 6.88
C GLY A 50 -2.77 -9.01 7.44
N LEU A 51 -3.88 -8.43 7.86
CA LEU A 51 -5.10 -9.14 8.24
C LEU A 51 -6.21 -8.74 7.29
N SER A 52 -6.89 -9.71 6.70
CA SER A 52 -8.00 -9.50 5.77
C SER A 52 -8.84 -10.76 5.64
N GLY A 53 -9.88 -10.76 4.78
CA GLY A 53 -10.62 -11.97 4.44
C GLY A 53 -9.81 -13.09 3.78
N LYS A 54 -8.54 -12.84 3.42
CA LYS A 54 -7.64 -13.88 2.90
C LYS A 54 -7.09 -14.82 3.99
N ASN A 55 -7.03 -14.37 5.24
CA ASN A 55 -6.38 -15.10 6.33
C ASN A 55 -7.09 -14.95 7.68
N THR A 56 -8.28 -14.34 7.69
CA THR A 56 -9.16 -14.21 8.84
C THR A 56 -10.62 -14.28 8.37
N PRO A 57 -11.60 -14.44 9.27
CA PRO A 57 -13.03 -14.37 8.92
C PRO A 57 -13.56 -12.99 8.48
N SER A 58 -12.72 -11.95 8.39
CA SER A 58 -13.14 -10.59 8.02
C SER A 58 -13.73 -10.52 6.61
N THR A 59 -14.87 -9.85 6.45
CA THR A 59 -15.52 -9.67 5.13
C THR A 59 -15.37 -8.27 4.55
N ALA A 60 -15.12 -7.25 5.39
CA ALA A 60 -15.10 -5.85 4.98
C ALA A 60 -13.96 -5.03 5.62
N LEU A 61 -13.10 -5.66 6.44
CA LEU A 61 -11.96 -5.00 7.04
C LEU A 61 -10.65 -5.60 6.53
N SER A 62 -9.68 -4.73 6.29
CA SER A 62 -8.29 -5.13 6.11
C SER A 62 -7.37 -4.20 6.86
N MET A 63 -6.30 -4.75 7.42
CA MET A 63 -5.24 -3.98 8.06
C MET A 63 -3.91 -4.41 7.46
N ASN A 64 -3.14 -3.43 7.02
CA ASN A 64 -1.86 -3.66 6.37
C ASN A 64 -0.79 -2.76 6.97
N ARG A 65 0.44 -3.25 6.98
CA ARG A 65 1.63 -2.42 7.12
C ARG A 65 2.30 -2.34 5.77
N ALA A 66 2.56 -1.12 5.33
CA ALA A 66 3.18 -0.81 4.04
C ALA A 66 4.49 -0.06 4.28
N TRP A 67 5.46 -0.27 3.39
CA TRP A 67 6.73 0.42 3.39
C TRP A 67 6.97 0.99 2.00
N ILE A 68 7.17 2.30 1.97
CA ILE A 68 7.58 3.04 0.78
C ILE A 68 9.04 3.43 1.03
N PRO A 69 10.01 2.98 0.22
CA PRO A 69 11.40 3.39 0.41
C PRO A 69 11.57 4.91 0.24
N PRO A 70 12.64 5.52 0.76
CA PRO A 70 12.97 6.93 0.51
C PRO A 70 12.91 7.28 -0.98
N GLY A 71 12.17 8.33 -1.33
CA GLY A 71 11.92 8.71 -2.73
C GLY A 71 11.05 7.75 -3.54
N GLY A 72 10.55 6.67 -2.91
CA GLY A 72 9.64 5.70 -3.52
C GLY A 72 8.25 6.28 -3.75
N VAL A 73 7.54 5.68 -4.71
CA VAL A 73 6.19 6.07 -5.13
C VAL A 73 5.29 4.85 -5.14
N ALA A 74 4.17 4.92 -4.43
CA ALA A 74 3.01 4.08 -4.70
C ALA A 74 2.20 4.76 -5.81
N LYS A 75 2.27 4.23 -7.04
CA LYS A 75 1.76 4.90 -8.25
C LYS A 75 0.27 5.22 -8.14
N ALA A 76 -0.18 6.22 -8.90
CA ALA A 76 -1.59 6.62 -8.97
C ALA A 76 -2.57 5.43 -9.09
N HIS A 77 -3.54 5.36 -8.17
CA HIS A 77 -4.57 4.30 -8.13
C HIS A 77 -5.88 4.78 -7.47
N ILE A 78 -6.90 3.93 -7.50
CA ILE A 78 -8.22 4.15 -6.88
C ILE A 78 -8.65 2.91 -6.08
N HIS A 79 -9.44 3.13 -5.04
CA HIS A 79 -10.16 2.09 -4.31
C HIS A 79 -11.65 2.26 -4.55
N VAL A 80 -12.28 1.43 -5.38
CA VAL A 80 -13.66 1.69 -5.84
C VAL A 80 -14.70 1.34 -4.76
N ASP A 81 -14.50 0.25 -4.03
CA ASP A 81 -15.55 -0.34 -3.19
C ASP A 81 -15.23 -0.30 -1.68
N PHE A 82 -14.20 0.44 -1.27
CA PHE A 82 -13.81 0.55 0.14
C PHE A 82 -13.06 1.85 0.43
N ASP A 83 -13.18 2.28 1.68
CA ASP A 83 -12.41 3.41 2.22
C ASP A 83 -11.05 2.97 2.77
N VAL A 84 -10.13 3.93 2.89
CA VAL A 84 -8.82 3.68 3.48
C VAL A 84 -8.58 4.62 4.64
N MET A 85 -8.19 4.05 5.78
CA MET A 85 -7.60 4.80 6.89
C MET A 85 -6.12 4.45 7.01
N VAL A 86 -5.27 5.46 7.17
CA VAL A 86 -3.83 5.29 7.36
C VAL A 86 -3.40 6.00 8.63
N PHE A 87 -2.51 5.35 9.37
CA PHE A 87 -1.73 5.98 10.43
C PHE A 87 -0.26 5.97 10.05
N LEU A 88 0.36 7.15 9.95
CA LEU A 88 1.74 7.26 9.49
C LEU A 88 2.72 6.98 10.63
N LEU A 89 3.26 5.77 10.67
CA LEU A 89 4.16 5.31 11.74
C LEU A 89 5.53 6.00 11.73
N ARG A 90 6.06 6.35 10.55
CA ARG A 90 7.38 6.94 10.38
C ARG A 90 7.51 7.66 9.04
N GLY A 91 8.32 8.71 9.01
CA GLY A 91 8.65 9.49 7.82
C GLY A 91 7.60 10.56 7.53
N SER A 92 7.61 11.02 6.27
CA SER A 92 6.64 11.95 5.71
C SER A 92 6.28 11.52 4.29
N VAL A 93 5.01 11.67 3.93
CA VAL A 93 4.48 11.32 2.62
C VAL A 93 3.72 12.49 2.01
N ARG A 94 3.88 12.69 0.71
CA ARG A 94 3.04 13.59 -0.08
C ARG A 94 2.02 12.76 -0.85
N HIS A 95 0.75 13.03 -0.60
CA HIS A 95 -0.33 12.52 -1.44
C HIS A 95 -0.56 13.50 -2.57
N GLU A 96 -0.52 13.03 -3.80
CA GLU A 96 -1.07 13.73 -4.96
C GLU A 96 -2.44 13.13 -5.26
N PHE A 97 -3.50 13.92 -5.40
CA PHE A 97 -4.87 13.40 -5.46
C PHE A 97 -5.79 14.20 -6.37
N GLY A 98 -7.01 13.68 -6.54
CA GLY A 98 -8.05 14.28 -7.37
C GLY A 98 -7.86 13.99 -8.86
N PRO A 99 -8.65 14.62 -9.75
CA PRO A 99 -8.57 14.39 -11.19
C PRO A 99 -7.16 14.65 -11.75
N GLY A 100 -6.49 13.57 -12.16
CA GLY A 100 -5.12 13.62 -12.68
C GLY A 100 -4.04 13.89 -11.64
N CYS A 101 -4.31 13.66 -10.35
CA CYS A 101 -3.35 13.85 -9.24
C CYS A 101 -2.74 15.26 -9.20
N ARG A 102 -3.57 16.30 -9.38
CA ARG A 102 -3.11 17.70 -9.48
C ARG A 102 -3.11 18.44 -8.15
N GLU A 103 -3.83 17.94 -7.18
CA GLU A 103 -3.85 18.48 -5.82
C GLU A 103 -2.82 17.74 -4.97
N SER A 104 -2.28 18.38 -3.93
CA SER A 104 -1.34 17.69 -3.06
C SER A 104 -1.42 18.12 -1.61
N VAL A 105 -1.15 17.19 -0.72
CA VAL A 105 -1.05 17.40 0.73
C VAL A 105 0.08 16.55 1.30
N VAL A 106 0.83 17.11 2.26
CA VAL A 106 1.93 16.41 2.95
C VAL A 106 1.48 16.03 4.35
N HIS A 107 1.70 14.78 4.71
CA HIS A 107 1.46 14.24 6.04
C HIS A 107 2.78 13.80 6.67
N SER A 108 2.83 13.82 8.00
CA SER A 108 4.01 13.50 8.81
C SER A 108 3.71 12.42 9.84
N THR A 109 4.78 11.92 10.47
CA THR A 109 4.67 10.85 11.47
C THR A 109 3.68 11.22 12.57
N GLY A 110 2.78 10.30 12.90
CA GLY A 110 1.71 10.50 13.88
C GLY A 110 0.38 10.99 13.29
N ASP A 111 0.34 11.36 12.00
CA ASP A 111 -0.91 11.76 11.36
C ASP A 111 -1.81 10.54 11.08
N MET A 112 -3.11 10.76 11.23
CA MET A 112 -4.17 9.86 10.76
C MET A 112 -4.87 10.51 9.57
N LEU A 113 -5.14 9.73 8.53
CA LEU A 113 -5.80 10.20 7.32
C LEU A 113 -6.82 9.19 6.80
N TYR A 114 -7.86 9.73 6.18
CA TYR A 114 -8.96 9.01 5.55
C TYR A 114 -8.97 9.34 4.06
N ILE A 115 -9.10 8.32 3.21
CA ILE A 115 -9.19 8.44 1.76
C ILE A 115 -10.53 7.85 1.32
N GLU A 116 -11.32 8.68 0.64
CA GLU A 116 -12.63 8.30 0.13
C GLU A 116 -12.54 7.24 -0.96
N PRO A 117 -13.53 6.32 -1.05
CA PRO A 117 -13.67 5.44 -2.19
C PRO A 117 -13.72 6.24 -3.50
N GLY A 118 -13.02 5.77 -4.52
CA GLY A 118 -12.99 6.33 -5.87
C GLY A 118 -12.06 7.53 -6.04
N LEU A 119 -11.45 8.07 -4.98
CA LEU A 119 -10.52 9.20 -5.10
C LEU A 119 -9.19 8.74 -5.73
N PRO A 120 -8.83 9.22 -6.94
CA PRO A 120 -7.52 8.93 -7.52
C PRO A 120 -6.43 9.57 -6.68
N HIS A 121 -5.42 8.79 -6.31
CA HIS A 121 -4.29 9.28 -5.53
C HIS A 121 -2.99 8.50 -5.78
N GLU A 122 -1.88 9.19 -5.60
CA GLU A 122 -0.50 8.70 -5.62
C GLU A 122 0.18 9.07 -4.29
N VAL A 123 1.10 8.24 -3.80
CA VAL A 123 1.81 8.50 -2.55
C VAL A 123 3.32 8.48 -2.77
N PHE A 124 3.98 9.61 -2.51
CA PHE A 124 5.44 9.76 -2.58
C PHE A 124 6.04 9.86 -1.19
N ASN A 125 7.08 9.08 -0.89
CA ASN A 125 7.84 9.23 0.35
C ASN A 125 8.83 10.40 0.25
N CYS A 126 8.60 11.45 1.05
CA CYS A 126 9.42 12.66 1.10
C CYS A 126 10.68 12.53 1.96
N SER A 127 10.86 11.40 2.64
CA SER A 127 11.96 11.17 3.56
C SER A 127 13.22 10.70 2.83
N ASN A 128 14.39 10.94 3.43
CA ASN A 128 15.70 10.58 2.86
C ASN A 128 16.27 9.28 3.45
N ASN A 129 15.55 8.64 4.37
CA ASN A 129 16.02 7.54 5.19
C ASN A 129 14.92 6.52 5.49
N ASP A 130 15.29 5.25 5.46
CA ASP A 130 14.44 4.09 5.80
C ASP A 130 13.92 4.17 7.23
#